data_AF-A0A1Y0CBE5-F1
#
_entry.id   AF-A0A1Y0CBE5-F1
#
_cell.length_a   1.000
_cell.length_b   1.000
_cell.length_c   1.000
_cell.angle_alpha   90.00
_cell.angle_beta   90.00
_cell.angle_gamma   90.00
#
_symmetry.space_group_name_H-M   'P 1'
#
loop_
_entity.id
_entity.type
_entity.pdbx_description
1 polymer ?
#
loop_
_entity_poly.entity_id
_entity_poly.type
_entity_poly.pdbx_seq_one_letter_code
_entity_poly.pdbx_strand_id
1 'polypeptide(L)'
;MTDQATTRDKLETRTDSHGAGSPASQQVSWWPVHQFLESVVAQANYGPLPIAGTPAWQQLADGDPRKLLAVAMSGEHWVLRTEVAQEKRAEASHEIAAAGGWTAMAQRIRNRSDNTYIPRKRSA
;
A
#
# COMPACT_ATOMS: atom_id res chain seq x y z
N MET A 1 16.64 14.20 21.04
CA MET A 1 17.64 13.26 20.49
C MET A 1 16.92 12.01 20.02
N THR A 2 16.08 12.15 18.99
CA THR A 2 15.27 11.09 18.35
C THR A 2 14.70 11.71 17.07
N ASP A 3 15.48 11.75 15.98
CA ASP A 3 14.97 12.29 14.70
C ASP A 3 15.64 11.70 13.43
N GLN A 4 16.79 11.04 13.59
CA GLN A 4 17.51 10.44 12.45
C GLN A 4 16.93 9.06 12.03
N ALA A 5 16.36 8.30 12.97
CA ALA A 5 15.79 6.97 12.67
C ALA A 5 14.43 7.06 11.96
N THR A 6 13.55 7.96 12.41
CA THR A 6 12.22 8.20 11.81
C THR A 6 12.31 8.74 10.39
N THR A 7 13.37 9.49 10.07
CA THR A 7 13.58 10.09 8.74
C THR A 7 13.93 9.05 7.66
N ARG A 8 14.60 7.95 8.02
CA ARG A 8 14.95 6.90 7.04
C ARG A 8 13.75 6.08 6.58
N ASP A 9 12.78 5.85 7.47
CA ASP A 9 11.58 5.06 7.16
C ASP A 9 10.61 5.79 6.22
N LYS A 10 10.71 7.13 6.17
CA LYS A 10 9.91 8.00 5.29
C LYS A 10 10.60 8.31 3.95
N LEU A 11 11.78 7.76 3.68
CA LEU A 11 12.53 8.01 2.46
C LEU A 11 12.15 6.99 1.37
N GLU A 12 11.50 7.47 0.30
CA GLU A 12 11.27 6.64 -0.88
C GLU A 12 12.60 6.18 -1.48
N THR A 13 12.86 4.87 -1.45
CA THR A 13 14.17 4.30 -1.80
C THR A 13 14.42 4.28 -3.31
N ARG A 14 13.39 4.49 -4.15
CA ARG A 14 13.51 4.49 -5.61
C ARG A 14 13.01 5.82 -6.17
N THR A 15 13.90 6.62 -6.74
CA THR A 15 13.59 7.98 -7.22
C THR A 15 12.88 8.03 -8.59
N ASP A 16 12.70 6.88 -9.23
CA ASP A 16 12.39 6.80 -10.66
C ASP A 16 10.91 6.42 -10.89
N SER A 17 10.07 7.39 -11.23
CA SER A 17 8.68 7.17 -11.65
C SER A 17 8.64 6.53 -13.04
N HIS A 18 8.55 5.19 -13.09
CA HIS A 18 8.42 4.47 -14.35
C HIS A 18 6.94 4.38 -14.77
N GLY A 19 6.44 5.39 -15.48
CA GLY A 19 5.19 5.34 -16.25
C GLY A 19 3.87 5.57 -15.48
N ALA A 20 2.92 6.20 -16.18
CA ALA A 20 1.49 6.36 -15.86
C ALA A 20 1.10 6.53 -14.37
N GLY A 21 1.82 7.36 -13.61
CA GLY A 21 1.40 7.78 -12.26
C GLY A 21 1.47 6.70 -11.17
N SER A 22 2.16 5.57 -11.40
CA SER A 22 2.41 4.61 -10.33
C SER A 22 3.47 5.16 -9.37
N PRO A 23 3.23 5.11 -8.04
CA PRO A 23 4.16 5.66 -7.07
C PRO A 23 5.48 4.89 -7.07
N ALA A 24 6.56 5.59 -6.71
CA ALA A 24 7.90 5.05 -6.55
C ALA A 24 7.96 3.92 -5.51
N SER A 25 7.13 4.03 -4.46
CA SER A 25 6.92 3.02 -3.42
C SER A 25 5.47 2.56 -3.41
N GLN A 26 5.27 1.26 -3.19
CA GLN A 26 3.94 0.70 -2.94
C GLN A 26 3.63 0.60 -1.45
N GLN A 27 4.57 0.96 -0.56
CA GLN A 27 4.39 0.88 0.89
C GLN A 27 3.29 1.84 1.35
N VAL A 28 2.44 1.35 2.25
CA VAL A 28 1.33 2.12 2.82
C VAL A 28 1.37 1.98 4.34
N SER A 29 1.31 3.11 5.05
CA SER A 29 1.33 3.14 6.51
C SER A 29 0.08 3.84 7.03
N TRP A 30 -0.70 3.14 7.85
CA TRP A 30 -1.95 3.62 8.43
C TRP A 30 -1.73 4.63 9.54
N TRP A 31 -0.79 4.37 10.47
CA TRP A 31 -0.63 5.23 11.64
C TRP A 31 -0.37 6.71 11.30
N PRO A 32 0.53 7.06 10.37
CA PRO A 32 0.72 8.46 9.97
C PRO A 32 -0.52 9.09 9.32
N VAL A 33 -1.31 8.31 8.57
CA VAL A 33 -2.56 8.78 7.96
C VAL A 33 -3.62 9.06 9.04
N HIS A 34 -3.74 8.17 10.02
CA HIS A 34 -4.62 8.34 11.16
C HIS A 34 -4.28 9.62 11.94
N GLN A 35 -3.00 9.82 12.28
CA GLN A 35 -2.54 11.03 12.97
C GLN A 35 -2.82 12.31 12.17
N PHE A 36 -2.61 12.27 10.84
CA PHE A 36 -2.95 13.38 9.97
C PHE A 36 -4.45 13.70 10.02
N LEU A 37 -5.30 12.70 9.86
CA LEU A 37 -6.76 12.88 9.88
C LEU A 37 -7.26 13.38 11.23
N GLU A 38 -6.76 12.85 12.35
CA GLU A 38 -7.08 13.38 13.68
C GLU A 38 -6.74 14.87 13.80
N SER A 39 -5.55 15.28 13.30
CA SER A 39 -5.14 16.69 13.32
C SER A 39 -6.05 17.58 12.46
N VAL A 40 -6.48 17.08 11.30
CA VAL A 40 -7.39 17.80 10.39
C VAL A 40 -8.77 17.95 11.03
N VAL A 41 -9.31 16.88 11.62
CA VAL A 41 -10.62 16.91 12.30
C VAL A 41 -10.58 17.87 13.49
N ALA A 42 -9.50 17.86 14.27
CA ALA A 42 -9.32 18.79 15.38
C ALA A 42 -9.27 20.26 14.90
N GLN A 43 -8.53 20.54 13.82
CA GLN A 43 -8.45 21.89 13.24
C GLN A 43 -9.79 22.38 12.67
N ALA A 44 -10.56 21.45 12.08
CA ALA A 44 -11.84 21.76 11.46
C ALA A 44 -12.92 22.14 12.47
N ASN A 45 -12.79 21.72 13.74
CA ASN A 45 -13.62 22.12 14.88
C ASN A 45 -15.15 21.95 14.66
N TYR A 46 -15.55 20.91 13.93
CA TYR A 46 -16.94 20.65 13.57
C TYR A 46 -17.72 19.78 14.58
N GLY A 47 -17.09 19.36 15.68
CA GLY A 47 -17.64 18.39 16.61
C GLY A 47 -17.64 16.96 16.05
N PRO A 48 -18.43 16.04 16.62
CA PRO A 48 -18.49 14.65 16.17
C PRO A 48 -18.92 14.54 14.70
N LEU A 49 -18.11 13.88 13.88
CA LEU A 49 -18.43 13.61 12.49
C LEU A 49 -19.33 12.35 12.39
N PRO A 50 -20.41 12.38 11.59
CA PRO A 50 -21.19 11.17 11.34
C PRO A 50 -20.37 10.19 10.50
N ILE A 51 -20.60 8.89 10.69
CA ILE A 51 -19.98 7.85 9.87
C ILE A 51 -20.46 7.99 8.42
N ALA A 52 -19.53 7.93 7.45
CA ALA A 52 -19.87 8.09 6.05
C ALA A 52 -20.93 7.06 5.61
N GLY A 53 -21.89 7.51 4.81
CA GLY A 53 -22.99 6.67 4.30
C GLY A 53 -24.15 6.45 5.26
N THR A 54 -24.03 6.78 6.55
CA THR A 54 -25.16 6.72 7.49
C THR A 54 -26.27 7.71 7.13
N PRO A 55 -27.52 7.52 7.59
CA PRO A 55 -28.60 8.49 7.34
C PRO A 55 -28.25 9.91 7.82
N ALA A 56 -27.57 10.05 8.96
CA ALA A 56 -27.10 11.34 9.46
C ALA A 56 -26.10 12.02 8.51
N TRP A 57 -25.24 11.23 7.86
CA TRP A 57 -24.32 11.73 6.83
C TRP A 57 -25.06 12.10 5.53
N GLN A 58 -26.05 11.31 5.12
CA GLN A 58 -26.84 11.58 3.90
C GLN A 58 -27.65 12.87 4.00
N GLN A 59 -28.08 13.23 5.21
CA GLN A 59 -28.80 14.48 5.49
C GLN A 59 -27.92 15.73 5.44
N LEU A 60 -26.58 15.59 5.44
CA LEU A 60 -25.68 16.73 5.28
C LEU A 60 -25.78 17.31 3.86
N ALA A 61 -25.72 18.64 3.76
CA ALA A 61 -25.65 19.33 2.48
C ALA A 61 -24.37 18.92 1.71
N ASP A 62 -24.42 18.92 0.39
CA ASP A 62 -23.27 18.50 -0.44
C ASP A 62 -22.06 19.43 -0.30
N GLY A 63 -22.29 20.70 0.03
CA GLY A 63 -21.22 21.67 0.32
C GLY A 63 -20.72 21.63 1.77
N ASP A 64 -21.28 20.79 2.63
CA ASP A 64 -20.85 20.68 4.02
C ASP A 64 -19.48 19.98 4.11
N PRO A 65 -18.43 20.64 4.61
CA PRO A 65 -17.10 20.04 4.70
C PRO A 65 -17.05 18.78 5.58
N ARG A 66 -17.98 18.64 6.55
CA ARG A 66 -18.12 17.43 7.38
C ARG A 66 -18.42 16.20 6.53
N LYS A 67 -19.12 16.37 5.40
CA LYS A 67 -19.49 15.28 4.49
C LYS A 67 -18.25 14.67 3.84
N LEU A 68 -17.31 15.51 3.40
CA LEU A 68 -16.02 15.07 2.85
C LEU A 68 -15.10 14.51 3.94
N LEU A 69 -15.03 15.17 5.11
CA LEU A 69 -14.19 14.70 6.22
C LEU A 69 -14.61 13.32 6.72
N ALA A 70 -15.92 13.04 6.81
CA ALA A 70 -16.43 11.72 7.16
C ALA A 70 -15.98 10.62 6.18
N VAL A 71 -15.94 10.95 4.88
CA VAL A 71 -15.44 10.04 3.84
C VAL A 71 -13.93 9.82 4.00
N ALA A 72 -13.16 10.88 4.26
CA ALA A 72 -11.73 10.78 4.49
C ALA A 72 -11.40 9.89 5.70
N MET A 73 -12.11 10.07 6.83
CA MET A 73 -12.01 9.19 7.99
C MET A 73 -12.32 7.75 7.64
N SER A 74 -13.42 7.49 6.92
CA SER A 74 -13.78 6.12 6.51
C SER A 74 -12.76 5.51 5.54
N GLY A 75 -12.06 6.34 4.76
CA GLY A 75 -10.99 5.93 3.86
C GLY A 75 -9.76 5.37 4.58
N GLU A 76 -9.52 5.71 5.85
CA GLU A 76 -8.38 5.19 6.61
C GLU A 76 -8.43 3.65 6.76
N HIS A 77 -9.63 3.06 6.73
CA HIS A 77 -9.80 1.61 6.77
C HIS A 77 -9.17 0.91 5.56
N TRP A 78 -9.17 1.55 4.38
CA TRP A 78 -8.48 0.99 3.21
C TRP A 78 -6.96 1.02 3.38
N VAL A 79 -6.44 2.08 4.00
CA VAL A 79 -5.01 2.23 4.30
C VAL A 79 -4.58 1.13 5.28
N LEU A 80 -5.33 0.94 6.37
CA LEU A 80 -5.11 -0.14 7.34
C LEU A 80 -5.15 -1.52 6.69
N ARG A 81 -6.17 -1.78 5.86
CA ARG A 81 -6.29 -3.05 5.12
C ARG A 81 -5.08 -3.29 4.23
N THR A 82 -4.56 -2.24 3.59
CA THR A 82 -3.43 -2.34 2.68
C THR A 82 -2.13 -2.65 3.43
N GLU A 83 -1.87 -1.95 4.53
CA GLU A 83 -0.72 -2.21 5.41
C GLU A 83 -0.73 -3.65 5.95
N VAL A 84 -1.86 -4.11 6.50
CA VAL A 84 -2.00 -5.50 6.98
C VAL A 84 -1.76 -6.51 5.86
N ALA A 85 -2.24 -6.22 4.65
CA ALA A 85 -1.97 -7.09 3.50
C ALA A 85 -0.49 -7.06 3.04
N GLN A 86 0.25 -5.98 3.29
CA GLN A 86 1.70 -5.92 3.05
C GLN A 86 2.45 -6.78 4.07
N GLU A 87 2.11 -6.66 5.35
CA GLU A 87 2.67 -7.46 6.43
C GLU A 87 2.49 -8.96 6.16
N LYS A 88 1.27 -9.38 5.79
CA LYS A 88 1.00 -10.79 5.45
C LYS A 88 1.74 -11.29 4.21
N ARG A 89 1.98 -10.44 3.21
CA ARG A 89 2.81 -10.81 2.05
C ARG A 89 4.28 -10.95 2.42
N ALA A 90 4.79 -10.10 3.31
CA ALA A 90 6.16 -10.20 3.80
C ALA A 90 6.35 -11.49 4.61
N GLU A 91 5.43 -11.80 5.54
CA GLU A 91 5.39 -13.05 6.30
C GLU A 91 5.41 -14.28 5.37
N ALA A 92 4.50 -14.33 4.40
CA ALA A 92 4.45 -15.43 3.43
C ALA A 92 5.74 -15.53 2.59
N SER A 93 6.35 -14.40 2.22
CA SER A 93 7.63 -14.39 1.49
C SER A 93 8.77 -14.97 2.33
N HIS A 94 8.78 -14.69 3.64
CA HIS A 94 9.75 -15.27 4.57
C HIS A 94 9.53 -16.78 4.75
N GLU A 95 8.28 -17.24 4.87
CA GLU A 95 7.96 -18.67 4.95
C GLU A 95 8.41 -19.43 3.70
N ILE A 96 8.14 -18.88 2.52
CA ILE A 96 8.61 -19.44 1.25
C ILE A 96 10.15 -19.49 1.26
N ALA A 97 10.82 -18.39 1.57
CA ALA A 97 12.29 -18.38 1.64
C ALA A 97 12.84 -19.44 2.61
N ALA A 98 12.19 -19.64 3.76
CA ALA A 98 12.57 -20.62 4.77
C ALA A 98 12.28 -22.08 4.39
N ALA A 99 11.31 -22.35 3.52
CA ALA A 99 10.94 -23.71 3.09
C ALA A 99 12.09 -24.49 2.43
N GLY A 100 13.18 -23.80 2.02
CA GLY A 100 14.41 -24.42 1.58
C GLY A 100 14.32 -25.06 0.18
N GLY A 101 15.35 -25.80 -0.22
CA GLY A 101 15.41 -26.43 -1.54
C GLY A 101 15.65 -25.46 -2.71
N TRP A 102 15.77 -24.15 -2.46
CA TRP A 102 15.97 -23.13 -3.48
C TRP A 102 17.27 -23.31 -4.28
N THR A 103 18.37 -23.68 -3.62
CA THR A 103 19.64 -23.97 -4.30
C THR A 103 19.55 -25.21 -5.20
N ALA A 104 18.89 -26.27 -4.70
CA ALA A 104 18.67 -27.49 -5.48
C ALA A 104 17.73 -27.26 -6.68
N MET A 105 16.68 -26.45 -6.49
CA MET A 105 15.79 -26.01 -7.57
C MET A 105 16.55 -25.18 -8.61
N ALA A 106 17.37 -24.22 -8.18
CA ALA A 106 18.20 -23.41 -9.07
C ALA A 106 19.24 -24.26 -9.82
N GLN A 107 19.83 -25.28 -9.18
CA GLN A 107 20.70 -26.25 -9.84
C GLN A 107 19.92 -27.07 -10.88
N ARG A 108 18.72 -27.56 -10.57
CA ARG A 108 17.87 -28.28 -11.54
C ARG A 108 17.49 -27.42 -12.75
N ILE A 109 17.16 -26.13 -12.53
CA ILE A 109 16.84 -25.19 -13.62
C ILE A 109 18.08 -24.95 -14.49
N ARG A 110 19.25 -24.71 -13.89
CA ARG A 110 20.50 -24.50 -14.64
C ARG A 110 20.97 -25.75 -15.40
N ASN A 111 20.83 -26.92 -14.78
CA ASN A 111 21.26 -28.20 -15.37
C ASN A 111 20.21 -28.79 -16.29
N ARG A 112 19.04 -28.16 -16.45
CA ARG A 112 18.06 -28.54 -17.47
C ARG A 112 18.69 -28.25 -18.83
N SER A 113 19.16 -29.30 -19.51
CA SER A 113 19.88 -29.28 -20.78
C SER A 113 18.99 -28.94 -21.98
N ASP A 114 17.96 -28.12 -21.79
CA ASP A 114 16.93 -27.94 -22.78
C ASP A 114 17.21 -26.65 -23.55
N ASN A 115 17.74 -26.86 -24.76
CA ASN A 115 17.72 -25.90 -25.85
C ASN A 115 16.26 -25.66 -26.28
N THR A 116 15.42 -25.14 -25.39
CA THR A 116 14.02 -24.78 -25.65
C THR A 116 13.99 -23.46 -26.43
N TYR A 117 14.76 -23.40 -27.51
CA TYR A 117 14.59 -22.40 -28.54
C TYR A 117 13.32 -22.75 -29.30
N ILE A 118 12.24 -22.00 -29.06
CA ILE A 118 11.01 -22.08 -29.85
C ILE A 118 11.16 -21.10 -31.02
N PRO A 119 11.39 -21.56 -32.26
CA PRO A 119 11.60 -20.68 -33.40
C PRO A 119 10.34 -19.87 -33.68
N ARG A 120 10.51 -18.56 -33.89
CA ARG A 120 9.42 -17.67 -34.29
C ARG A 120 9.06 -17.96 -35.75
N LYS A 121 7.84 -18.45 -36.01
CA LYS A 121 7.33 -18.61 -37.39
C LYS A 121 7.23 -17.23 -38.04
N ARG A 122 7.95 -17.00 -39.14
CA ARG A 122 7.73 -15.84 -40.00
C ARG A 122 6.42 -16.09 -40.76
N SER A 123 5.45 -15.19 -40.60
CA SER A 123 4.21 -15.21 -41.39
C SER A 123 4.55 -15.04 -42.87
N ALA A 124 4.01 -15.94 -43.70
CA ALA A 124 4.10 -15.90 -45.16
C ALA A 124 3.02 -14.97 -45.75
#